data_AF-A0A6N6PXW0-F1
#
_entry.id   AF-A0A6N6PXW0-F1
#
_cell.length_a   1.000
_cell.length_b   1.000
_cell.length_c   1.000
_cell.angle_alpha   90.00
_cell.angle_beta   90.00
_cell.angle_gamma   90.00
#
_symmetry.space_group_name_H-M   'P 1'
#
loop_
_entity.id
_entity.type
_entity.pdbx_description
1 polymer ?
#
loop_
_entity_poly.entity_id
_entity_poly.type
_entity_poly.pdbx_seq_one_letter_code
_entity_poly.pdbx_strand_id
1 'polypeptide(L)'
;MKLKHGLHLAYCTNIHRGETWAETFETLRVHTLAVRDQVSPNQPYAIGLRLGELTARELSDPAVLLQFQRWLDRENCYVFTINGFPYGRFHGDRVKEQVYAPDWTTDARVEYTNRLFDLLSQLVPSGIAGSVSTVPLSFKPFITTQEQVQALGRQLWRTVEHIAKVSEKSGRDLHLGLEPEPLCYLETTAETVSFFETLRQDHPNDPR
;
A
#
# COMPACT_ATOMS: atom_id res chain seq x y z
N MET A 1 -15.31 -1.97 -9.64
CA MET A 1 -16.62 -2.61 -9.55
C MET A 1 -16.50 -3.99 -8.96
N LYS A 2 -17.54 -4.45 -8.24
CA LYS A 2 -17.60 -5.84 -7.76
C LYS A 2 -18.05 -6.75 -8.89
N LEU A 3 -17.30 -7.81 -9.13
CA LEU A 3 -17.65 -8.89 -10.05
C LEU A 3 -18.31 -10.05 -9.29
N LYS A 4 -18.65 -11.12 -10.01
CA LYS A 4 -19.12 -12.37 -9.40
C LYS A 4 -18.06 -12.93 -8.43
N HIS A 5 -18.52 -13.68 -7.44
CA HIS A 5 -17.67 -14.34 -6.43
C HIS A 5 -16.84 -13.38 -5.56
N GLY A 6 -17.31 -12.15 -5.35
CA GLY A 6 -16.65 -11.19 -4.45
C GLY A 6 -15.36 -10.58 -4.99
N LEU A 7 -15.04 -10.79 -6.27
CA LEU A 7 -13.85 -10.21 -6.89
C LEU A 7 -14.03 -8.71 -7.15
N HIS A 8 -12.96 -7.95 -7.04
CA HIS A 8 -12.94 -6.51 -7.31
C HIS A 8 -12.14 -6.22 -8.58
N LEU A 9 -12.78 -5.61 -9.58
CA LEU A 9 -12.07 -5.02 -10.71
C LEU A 9 -11.87 -3.53 -10.45
N ALA A 10 -10.62 -3.09 -10.42
CA ALA A 10 -10.26 -1.75 -10.01
C ALA A 10 -9.48 -0.99 -11.08
N TYR A 11 -9.66 0.33 -11.10
CA TYR A 11 -8.72 1.20 -11.79
C TYR A 11 -7.54 1.48 -10.85
N CYS A 12 -6.34 1.08 -11.27
CA CYS A 12 -5.12 1.31 -10.51
C CYS A 12 -4.44 2.59 -10.98
N THR A 13 -4.08 3.49 -10.07
CA THR A 13 -3.40 4.75 -10.42
C THR A 13 -1.90 4.58 -10.63
N ASN A 14 -1.36 3.35 -10.63
CA ASN A 14 0.07 3.07 -10.80
C ASN A 14 0.68 3.63 -12.09
N ILE A 15 -0.10 3.71 -13.17
CA ILE A 15 0.39 4.19 -14.48
C ILE A 15 0.58 5.71 -14.54
N HIS A 16 0.09 6.45 -13.55
CA HIS A 16 0.11 7.90 -13.55
C HIS A 16 1.24 8.44 -12.69
N ARG A 17 1.71 9.62 -13.08
CA ARG A 17 2.58 10.43 -12.22
C ARG A 17 1.68 11.10 -11.18
N GLY A 18 2.00 10.90 -9.91
CA GLY A 18 1.36 11.58 -8.80
C GLY A 18 2.42 11.85 -7.75
N GLU A 19 3.15 12.97 -7.91
CA GLU A 19 4.15 13.39 -6.92
C GLU A 19 3.48 14.14 -5.77
N THR A 20 2.34 14.79 -6.05
CA THR A 20 1.48 15.46 -5.07
C THR A 20 0.07 14.86 -5.06
N TRP A 21 -0.66 15.09 -3.97
CA TRP A 21 -2.06 14.73 -3.85
C TRP A 21 -2.93 15.45 -4.88
N ALA A 22 -2.64 16.72 -5.19
CA ALA A 22 -3.38 17.48 -6.19
C ALA A 22 -3.30 16.82 -7.59
N GLU A 23 -2.11 16.39 -8.01
CA GLU A 23 -1.91 15.66 -9.28
C GLU A 23 -2.60 14.29 -9.26
N THR A 24 -2.49 13.57 -8.14
CA THR A 24 -3.16 12.28 -7.93
C THR A 24 -4.68 12.45 -8.03
N PHE A 25 -5.24 13.49 -7.43
CA PHE A 25 -6.67 13.75 -7.44
C PHE A 25 -7.18 14.19 -8.82
N GLU A 26 -6.41 15.00 -9.55
CA GLU A 26 -6.76 15.37 -10.92
C GLU A 26 -6.76 14.14 -11.85
N THR A 27 -5.78 13.26 -11.69
CA THR A 27 -5.74 11.97 -12.39
C THR A 27 -7.00 11.15 -12.15
N LEU A 28 -7.46 11.07 -10.90
CA LEU A 28 -8.70 10.37 -10.56
C LEU A 28 -9.91 11.01 -11.26
N ARG A 29 -10.01 12.34 -11.23
CA ARG A 29 -11.13 13.07 -11.85
C ARG A 29 -11.18 12.92 -13.36
N VAL A 30 -10.03 12.94 -14.03
CA VAL A 30 -9.97 12.91 -15.49
C VAL A 30 -9.96 11.48 -16.02
N HIS A 31 -9.01 10.67 -15.57
CA HIS A 31 -8.75 9.37 -16.18
C HIS A 31 -9.59 8.26 -15.56
N THR A 32 -9.68 8.21 -14.23
CA THR A 32 -10.45 7.14 -13.55
C THR A 32 -11.94 7.26 -13.86
N LEU A 33 -12.51 8.46 -13.83
CA LEU A 33 -13.93 8.66 -14.15
C LEU A 33 -14.23 8.37 -15.63
N ALA A 34 -13.36 8.78 -16.56
CA ALA A 34 -13.56 8.48 -17.98
C ALA A 34 -13.61 6.97 -18.28
N VAL A 35 -12.85 6.15 -17.55
CA VAL A 35 -12.93 4.69 -17.66
C VAL A 35 -14.17 4.15 -16.96
N ARG A 36 -14.48 4.60 -15.74
CA ARG A 36 -15.72 4.24 -15.02
C ARG A 36 -16.94 4.41 -15.91
N ASP A 37 -17.07 5.57 -16.56
CA ASP A 37 -18.27 5.92 -17.34
C ASP A 37 -18.46 4.98 -18.54
N GLN A 38 -17.38 4.40 -19.06
CA GLN A 38 -17.44 3.44 -20.16
C GLN A 38 -17.70 2.00 -19.70
N VAL A 39 -17.17 1.59 -18.53
CA VAL A 39 -17.16 0.18 -18.12
C VAL A 39 -18.10 -0.15 -16.97
N SER A 40 -18.53 0.85 -16.19
CA SER A 40 -19.31 0.68 -14.96
C SER A 40 -20.14 1.93 -14.62
N PRO A 41 -20.98 2.46 -15.54
CA PRO A 41 -21.66 3.75 -15.35
C PRO A 41 -22.64 3.77 -14.18
N ASN A 42 -23.17 2.60 -13.77
CA ASN A 42 -24.27 2.50 -12.80
C ASN A 42 -23.92 1.68 -11.55
N GLN A 43 -22.64 1.35 -11.33
CA GLN A 43 -22.23 0.53 -10.19
C GLN A 43 -21.08 1.17 -9.44
N PRO A 44 -20.94 0.89 -8.12
CA PRO A 44 -19.80 1.36 -7.35
C PRO A 44 -18.47 0.97 -8.01
N TYR A 45 -17.63 1.94 -8.31
CA TYR A 45 -16.38 1.73 -9.02
C TYR A 45 -15.20 1.61 -8.06
N ALA A 46 -14.34 0.63 -8.29
CA ALA A 46 -13.25 0.34 -7.36
C ALA A 46 -11.99 1.05 -7.82
N ILE A 47 -11.26 1.63 -6.89
CA ILE A 47 -10.02 2.36 -7.14
C ILE A 47 -8.92 1.70 -6.31
N GLY A 48 -7.80 1.41 -6.97
CA GLY A 48 -6.54 1.10 -6.31
C GLY A 48 -5.63 2.32 -6.37
N LEU A 49 -5.36 2.92 -5.21
CA LEU A 49 -4.50 4.10 -5.16
C LEU A 49 -3.03 3.70 -5.24
N ARG A 50 -2.20 4.61 -5.72
CA ARG A 50 -0.76 4.61 -5.57
C ARG A 50 -0.40 5.88 -4.81
N LEU A 51 0.16 5.76 -3.62
CA LEU A 51 0.49 6.91 -2.78
C LEU A 51 1.94 6.83 -2.36
N GLY A 52 2.78 7.77 -2.82
CA GLY A 52 4.10 8.00 -2.21
C GLY A 52 3.99 8.76 -0.89
N GLU A 53 5.09 8.86 -0.14
CA GLU A 53 5.10 9.46 1.21
C GLU A 53 4.56 10.89 1.23
N LEU A 54 4.94 11.73 0.26
CA LEU A 54 4.42 13.11 0.18
C LEU A 54 2.89 13.12 0.00
N THR A 55 2.39 12.38 -0.99
CA THR A 55 0.94 12.30 -1.26
C THR A 55 0.16 11.70 -0.09
N ALA A 56 0.74 10.72 0.62
CA ALA A 56 0.13 10.12 1.80
C ALA A 56 0.07 11.12 2.97
N ARG A 57 1.12 11.93 3.16
CA ARG A 57 1.11 13.01 4.16
C ARG A 57 0.06 14.08 3.85
N GLU A 58 -0.01 14.54 2.61
CA GLU A 58 -1.00 15.53 2.18
C GLU A 58 -2.43 15.01 2.34
N LEU A 59 -2.69 13.75 1.94
CA LEU A 59 -3.99 13.11 2.13
C LEU A 59 -4.33 12.86 3.60
N SER A 60 -3.33 12.79 4.49
CA SER A 60 -3.55 12.62 5.94
C SER A 60 -4.07 13.89 6.62
N ASP A 61 -4.05 15.04 5.95
CA ASP A 61 -4.73 16.23 6.46
C ASP A 61 -6.24 15.95 6.58
N PRO A 62 -6.88 16.19 7.74
CA PRO A 62 -8.28 15.85 7.95
C PRO A 62 -9.25 16.51 6.97
N ALA A 63 -8.97 17.75 6.53
CA ALA A 63 -9.82 18.44 5.59
C ALA A 63 -9.68 17.86 4.18
N VAL A 64 -8.45 17.51 3.78
CA VAL A 64 -8.15 16.86 2.50
C VAL A 64 -8.78 15.46 2.44
N LEU A 65 -8.62 14.65 3.49
CA LEU A 65 -9.21 13.32 3.56
C LEU A 65 -10.74 13.37 3.47
N LEU A 66 -11.37 14.28 4.22
CA LEU A 66 -12.82 14.45 4.20
C LEU A 66 -13.32 14.89 2.82
N GLN A 67 -12.58 15.78 2.14
CA GLN A 67 -12.90 16.17 0.77
C GLN A 67 -12.84 14.97 -0.17
N PHE A 68 -11.82 14.13 -0.02
CA PHE A 68 -11.67 12.93 -0.84
C PHE A 68 -12.77 11.90 -0.59
N GLN A 69 -13.13 11.64 0.68
CA GLN A 69 -14.24 10.75 1.04
C GLN A 69 -15.57 11.23 0.42
N ARG A 70 -15.88 12.52 0.53
CA ARG A 70 -17.08 13.11 -0.09
C ARG A 70 -17.07 12.99 -1.61
N TRP A 71 -15.89 13.10 -2.22
CA TRP A 71 -15.74 12.91 -3.65
C TRP A 71 -16.00 11.45 -4.05
N LEU A 72 -15.43 10.48 -3.32
CA LEU A 72 -15.70 9.05 -3.54
C LEU A 72 -17.19 8.75 -3.47
N ASP A 73 -17.88 9.25 -2.44
CA ASP A 73 -19.34 9.06 -2.29
C ASP A 73 -20.12 9.65 -3.47
N ARG A 74 -19.82 10.91 -3.84
CA ARG A 74 -20.50 11.61 -4.93
C ARG A 74 -20.30 10.92 -6.28
N GLU A 75 -19.10 10.41 -6.52
CA GLU A 75 -18.73 9.74 -7.76
C GLU A 75 -19.06 8.24 -7.76
N ASN A 76 -19.70 7.74 -6.70
CA ASN A 76 -20.00 6.31 -6.50
C ASN A 76 -18.74 5.43 -6.69
N CYS A 77 -17.64 5.85 -6.08
CA CYS A 77 -16.35 5.19 -6.11
C CYS A 77 -15.96 4.72 -4.71
N TYR A 78 -15.07 3.73 -4.62
CA TYR A 78 -14.49 3.29 -3.35
C TYR A 78 -13.06 2.82 -3.51
N VAL A 79 -12.28 2.96 -2.43
CA VAL A 79 -10.91 2.48 -2.33
C VAL A 79 -10.90 1.22 -1.48
N PHE A 80 -10.12 0.22 -1.88
CA PHE A 80 -9.89 -0.99 -1.08
C PHE A 80 -8.44 -1.44 -1.08
N THR A 81 -7.58 -0.78 -1.87
CA THR A 81 -6.16 -1.10 -1.92
C THR A 81 -5.31 0.14 -2.18
N ILE A 82 -4.12 0.17 -1.60
CA ILE A 82 -3.10 1.19 -1.81
C ILE A 82 -1.79 0.49 -2.16
N ASN A 83 -1.25 0.79 -3.33
CA ASN A 83 0.14 0.48 -3.65
C ASN A 83 1.04 1.52 -2.99
N GLY A 84 1.79 1.07 -2.00
CA GLY A 84 2.80 1.81 -1.25
C GLY A 84 4.23 1.42 -1.62
N PHE A 85 4.44 0.85 -2.82
CA PHE A 85 5.77 0.42 -3.22
C PHE A 85 6.71 1.63 -3.36
N PRO A 86 6.41 2.67 -4.17
CA PRO A 86 7.31 3.81 -4.32
C PRO A 86 7.15 4.76 -3.14
N TYR A 87 8.19 4.88 -2.33
CA TYR A 87 8.22 5.84 -1.23
C TYR A 87 8.30 7.29 -1.73
N GLY A 88 9.20 7.54 -2.69
CA GLY A 88 9.51 8.86 -3.21
C GLY A 88 9.38 8.95 -4.73
N ARG A 89 10.03 9.96 -5.33
CA ARG A 89 9.99 10.18 -6.77
C ARG A 89 10.51 8.97 -7.54
N PHE A 90 9.75 8.56 -8.54
CA PHE A 90 10.07 7.46 -9.46
C PHE A 90 10.86 7.94 -10.70
N HIS A 91 11.35 9.20 -10.70
CA HIS A 91 11.95 9.84 -11.87
C HIS A 91 13.26 10.58 -11.51
N GLY A 92 14.37 10.14 -12.12
CA GLY A 92 15.75 10.64 -11.97
C GLY A 92 16.77 9.68 -12.63
N ASP A 93 17.97 10.14 -12.97
CA ASP A 93 18.93 9.40 -13.82
C ASP A 93 19.58 8.14 -13.18
N ARG A 94 19.21 7.77 -11.95
CA ARG A 94 19.69 6.58 -11.21
C ARG A 94 18.56 5.83 -10.49
N VAL A 95 17.43 5.63 -11.18
CA VAL A 95 16.18 5.10 -10.59
C VAL A 95 16.18 3.60 -10.29
N LYS A 96 16.98 2.76 -10.95
CA LYS A 96 16.69 1.31 -10.97
C LYS A 96 16.67 0.65 -9.58
N GLU A 97 17.70 0.84 -8.77
CA GLU A 97 17.78 0.19 -7.44
C GLU A 97 17.29 1.11 -6.31
N GLN A 98 17.37 2.42 -6.49
CA GLN A 98 16.99 3.38 -5.45
C GLN A 98 15.47 3.44 -5.21
N VAL A 99 14.67 2.88 -6.12
CA VAL A 99 13.22 2.76 -5.94
C VAL A 99 12.83 1.94 -4.71
N TYR A 100 13.69 1.00 -4.28
CA TYR A 100 13.46 0.19 -3.10
C TYR A 100 13.77 0.96 -1.80
N ALA A 101 14.50 2.07 -1.87
CA ALA A 101 14.87 2.89 -0.74
C ALA A 101 13.86 4.03 -0.48
N PRO A 102 13.62 4.41 0.79
CA PRO A 102 13.97 3.69 2.01
C PRO A 102 13.32 2.30 2.05
N ASP A 103 14.09 1.30 2.47
CA ASP A 103 13.65 -0.09 2.59
C ASP A 103 13.27 -0.43 4.04
N TRP A 104 12.95 -1.69 4.30
CA TRP A 104 12.54 -2.17 5.62
C TRP A 104 13.67 -2.20 6.66
N THR A 105 14.87 -1.74 6.35
CA THR A 105 15.93 -1.52 7.36
C THR A 105 15.77 -0.17 8.10
N THR A 106 14.84 0.67 7.66
CA THR A 106 14.70 2.06 8.13
C THR A 106 13.37 2.34 8.82
N ASP A 107 13.34 3.32 9.73
CA ASP A 107 12.09 3.78 10.37
C ASP A 107 11.16 4.48 9.38
N ALA A 108 11.73 5.18 8.40
CA ALA A 108 10.99 5.91 7.38
C ALA A 108 9.99 4.99 6.63
N ARG A 109 10.39 3.75 6.30
CA ARG A 109 9.52 2.77 5.64
C ARG A 109 8.36 2.33 6.54
N VAL A 110 8.62 2.10 7.84
CA VAL A 110 7.61 1.72 8.83
C VAL A 110 6.57 2.85 9.00
N GLU A 111 7.03 4.08 9.23
CA GLU A 111 6.16 5.24 9.43
C GLU A 111 5.25 5.49 8.23
N TYR A 112 5.82 5.44 7.03
CA TYR A 112 5.08 5.60 5.79
C TYR A 112 4.05 4.49 5.59
N THR A 113 4.44 3.23 5.78
CA THR A 113 3.53 2.09 5.59
C THR A 113 2.38 2.13 6.62
N ASN A 114 2.67 2.47 7.88
CA ASN A 114 1.66 2.64 8.91
C ASN A 114 0.68 3.77 8.57
N ARG A 115 1.16 4.89 8.02
CA ARG A 115 0.32 6.00 7.51
C ARG A 115 -0.64 5.53 6.43
N LEU A 116 -0.19 4.66 5.52
CA LEU A 116 -1.07 4.09 4.48
C LEU A 116 -2.20 3.26 5.10
N PHE A 117 -1.94 2.49 6.15
CA PHE A 117 -2.99 1.76 6.86
C PHE A 117 -3.95 2.67 7.63
N ASP A 118 -3.44 3.75 8.25
CA ASP A 118 -4.27 4.74 8.92
C ASP A 118 -5.25 5.41 7.95
N LEU A 119 -4.76 5.75 6.74
CA LEU A 119 -5.60 6.24 5.64
C LEU A 119 -6.58 5.18 5.16
N LEU A 120 -6.09 3.97 4.86
CA LEU A 120 -6.91 2.89 4.30
C LEU A 120 -8.05 2.50 5.24
N SER A 121 -7.83 2.47 6.55
CA SER A 121 -8.85 2.15 7.56
C SER A 121 -10.05 3.11 7.53
N GLN A 122 -9.83 4.34 7.06
CA GLN A 122 -10.84 5.40 6.92
C GLN A 122 -11.46 5.45 5.52
N LEU A 123 -10.86 4.77 4.54
CA LEU A 123 -11.30 4.78 3.14
C LEU A 123 -11.99 3.49 2.72
N VAL A 124 -11.61 2.34 3.31
CA VAL A 124 -12.17 1.05 2.94
C VAL A 124 -13.62 0.91 3.43
N PRO A 125 -14.58 0.53 2.57
CA PRO A 125 -15.97 0.31 3.00
C PRO A 125 -16.14 -0.89 3.93
N SER A 126 -17.29 -0.96 4.62
CA SER A 126 -17.59 -2.10 5.52
C SER A 126 -17.80 -3.40 4.76
N GLY A 127 -17.30 -4.49 5.33
CA GLY A 127 -17.33 -5.82 4.72
C GLY A 127 -16.42 -5.99 3.50
N ILE A 128 -15.46 -5.08 3.27
CA ILE A 128 -14.43 -5.21 2.24
C ILE A 128 -13.06 -5.23 2.93
N ALA A 129 -12.24 -6.22 2.60
CA ALA A 129 -10.86 -6.29 3.07
C ALA A 129 -10.02 -5.20 2.37
N GLY A 130 -9.18 -4.52 3.15
CA GLY A 130 -8.23 -3.52 2.67
C GLY A 130 -6.84 -4.11 2.53
N SER A 131 -6.10 -3.75 1.47
CA SER A 131 -4.68 -4.12 1.36
C SER A 131 -3.77 -2.93 1.10
N VAL A 132 -2.58 -2.96 1.70
CA VAL A 132 -1.46 -2.11 1.29
C VAL A 132 -0.37 -3.00 0.72
N SER A 133 0.08 -2.75 -0.51
CA SER A 133 1.21 -3.46 -1.10
C SER A 133 2.50 -2.64 -0.99
N THR A 134 3.65 -3.29 -0.86
CA THR A 134 4.93 -2.64 -0.58
C THR A 134 6.11 -3.44 -1.13
N VAL A 135 7.29 -2.85 -1.05
CA VAL A 135 8.55 -3.42 -1.55
C VAL A 135 8.87 -4.80 -0.93
N PRO A 136 9.62 -5.66 -1.63
CA PRO A 136 10.07 -7.00 -1.19
C PRO A 136 11.15 -6.97 -0.10
N LEU A 137 10.86 -6.27 1.01
CA LEU A 137 11.77 -5.94 2.10
C LEU A 137 12.90 -4.99 1.71
N SER A 138 13.73 -5.37 0.75
CA SER A 138 14.88 -4.59 0.27
C SER A 138 15.32 -5.05 -1.12
N PHE A 139 16.11 -4.22 -1.80
CA PHE A 139 16.98 -4.69 -2.88
C PHE A 139 18.07 -5.60 -2.29
N LYS A 140 18.35 -6.76 -2.91
CA LYS A 140 19.23 -7.78 -2.33
C LYS A 140 20.66 -7.25 -2.08
N PRO A 141 21.30 -6.52 -3.01
CA PRO A 141 22.61 -5.89 -2.79
C PRO A 141 22.70 -4.84 -1.68
N PHE A 142 21.59 -4.26 -1.19
CA PHE A 142 21.66 -3.34 -0.05
C PHE A 142 21.90 -4.07 1.27
N ILE A 143 21.58 -5.36 1.34
CA ILE A 143 21.73 -6.19 2.53
C ILE A 143 23.10 -6.87 2.50
N THR A 144 24.00 -6.37 3.34
CA THR A 144 25.40 -6.84 3.43
C THR A 144 25.76 -7.36 4.81
N THR A 145 24.87 -7.21 5.79
CA THR A 145 25.11 -7.58 7.19
C THR A 145 23.93 -8.33 7.79
N GLN A 146 24.22 -9.18 8.79
CA GLN A 146 23.18 -9.87 9.56
C GLN A 146 22.30 -8.90 10.36
N GLU A 147 22.87 -7.77 10.79
CA GLU A 147 22.12 -6.74 11.53
C GLU A 147 21.00 -6.13 10.69
N GLN A 148 21.26 -5.88 9.39
CA GLN A 148 20.22 -5.43 8.46
C GLN A 148 19.12 -6.49 8.29
N VAL A 149 19.47 -7.77 8.16
CA VAL A 149 18.48 -8.86 8.07
C VAL A 149 17.58 -8.89 9.30
N GLN A 150 18.16 -8.78 10.50
CA GLN A 150 17.38 -8.71 11.73
C GLN A 150 16.53 -7.44 11.80
N ALA A 151 17.00 -6.32 11.25
CA ALA A 151 16.22 -5.09 11.16
C ALA A 151 14.97 -5.28 10.29
N LEU A 152 15.06 -5.96 9.13
CA LEU A 152 13.90 -6.24 8.27
C LEU A 152 12.75 -6.89 9.05
N GLY A 153 13.04 -7.95 9.81
CA GLY A 153 12.05 -8.67 10.62
C GLY A 153 11.46 -7.80 11.74
N ARG A 154 12.31 -7.13 12.52
CA ARG A 154 11.86 -6.23 13.61
C ARG A 154 10.96 -5.10 13.11
N GLN A 155 11.34 -4.46 12.00
CA GLN A 155 10.57 -3.36 11.43
C GLN A 155 9.23 -3.84 10.87
N LEU A 156 9.21 -5.00 10.22
CA LEU A 156 7.96 -5.60 9.74
C LEU A 156 7.01 -5.93 10.89
N TRP A 157 7.51 -6.49 11.99
CA TRP A 157 6.71 -6.75 13.19
C TRP A 157 6.11 -5.48 13.81
N ARG A 158 6.86 -4.36 13.84
CA ARG A 158 6.29 -3.07 14.27
C ARG A 158 5.09 -2.64 13.42
N THR A 159 5.13 -2.91 12.11
CA THR A 159 3.99 -2.65 11.23
C THR A 159 2.85 -3.65 11.46
N VAL A 160 3.14 -4.95 11.67
CA VAL A 160 2.11 -5.95 12.02
C VAL A 160 1.35 -5.55 13.29
N GLU A 161 2.07 -5.10 14.33
CA GLU A 161 1.45 -4.60 15.56
C GLU A 161 0.57 -3.37 15.34
N HIS A 162 1.00 -2.46 14.46
CA HIS A 162 0.23 -1.28 14.09
C HIS A 162 -1.05 -1.66 13.33
N ILE A 163 -0.94 -2.52 12.32
CA ILE A 163 -2.07 -2.99 11.51
C ILE A 163 -3.10 -3.68 12.41
N ALA A 164 -2.67 -4.53 13.34
CA ALA A 164 -3.59 -5.19 14.27
C ALA A 164 -4.38 -4.20 15.13
N LYS A 165 -3.71 -3.17 15.69
CA LYS A 165 -4.37 -2.10 16.46
C LYS A 165 -5.35 -1.30 15.61
N VAL A 166 -4.96 -0.95 14.38
CA VAL A 166 -5.82 -0.21 13.45
C VAL A 166 -7.02 -1.06 13.03
N SER A 167 -6.81 -2.34 12.72
CA SER A 167 -7.84 -3.31 12.37
C SER A 167 -8.86 -3.47 13.50
N GLU A 168 -8.40 -3.70 14.73
CA GLU A 168 -9.26 -3.80 15.92
C GLU A 168 -10.09 -2.52 16.14
N LYS A 169 -9.45 -1.36 16.10
CA LYS A 169 -10.11 -0.06 16.33
C LYS A 169 -11.15 0.26 15.25
N SER A 170 -10.85 -0.06 13.99
CA SER A 170 -11.68 0.31 12.84
C SER A 170 -12.69 -0.76 12.45
N GLY A 171 -12.55 -1.99 12.96
CA GLY A 171 -13.33 -3.16 12.55
C GLY A 171 -13.06 -3.56 11.09
N ARG A 172 -11.94 -3.14 10.51
CA ARG A 172 -11.56 -3.44 9.11
C ARG A 172 -10.61 -4.62 9.07
N ASP A 173 -10.83 -5.51 8.11
CA ASP A 173 -9.87 -6.56 7.77
C ASP A 173 -8.77 -5.94 6.88
N LEU A 174 -7.53 -5.90 7.37
CA LEU A 174 -6.43 -5.15 6.75
C LEU A 174 -5.19 -6.04 6.56
N HIS A 175 -4.61 -6.01 5.36
CA HIS A 175 -3.54 -6.91 4.95
C HIS A 175 -2.34 -6.15 4.39
N LEU A 176 -1.13 -6.55 4.79
CA LEU A 176 0.12 -6.09 4.17
C LEU A 176 0.58 -7.09 3.12
N GLY A 177 0.72 -6.65 1.86
CA GLY A 177 1.28 -7.42 0.77
C GLY A 177 2.72 -7.03 0.49
N LEU A 178 3.67 -7.93 0.76
CA LEU A 178 5.03 -7.80 0.22
C LEU A 178 5.01 -8.24 -1.24
N GLU A 179 5.63 -7.48 -2.15
CA GLU A 179 5.67 -7.78 -3.59
C GLU A 179 7.04 -8.37 -3.98
N PRO A 180 7.25 -9.70 -4.02
CA PRO A 180 8.49 -10.30 -4.51
C PRO A 180 8.89 -9.79 -5.90
N GLU A 181 10.15 -9.43 -6.08
CA GLU A 181 10.67 -8.92 -7.36
C GLU A 181 12.07 -9.48 -7.68
N PRO A 182 12.44 -9.55 -8.98
CA PRO A 182 13.79 -9.92 -9.38
C PRO A 182 14.86 -9.07 -8.67
N LEU A 183 15.97 -9.71 -8.26
CA LEU A 183 17.10 -9.05 -7.60
C LEU A 183 16.80 -8.46 -6.20
N CYS A 184 15.61 -8.70 -5.64
CA CYS A 184 15.24 -8.25 -4.30
C CYS A 184 15.42 -9.33 -3.23
N TYR A 185 15.40 -8.92 -1.97
CA TYR A 185 15.57 -9.83 -0.84
C TYR A 185 14.53 -10.96 -0.85
N LEU A 186 13.28 -10.63 -1.21
CA LEU A 186 12.27 -11.60 -1.62
C LEU A 186 12.21 -11.65 -3.15
N GLU A 187 12.91 -12.58 -3.79
CA GLU A 187 12.94 -12.72 -5.24
C GLU A 187 12.21 -13.98 -5.70
N THR A 188 12.44 -15.10 -5.02
CA THR A 188 11.80 -16.38 -5.34
C THR A 188 10.71 -16.76 -4.35
N THR A 189 9.81 -17.65 -4.76
CA THR A 189 8.82 -18.26 -3.87
C THR A 189 9.48 -18.95 -2.67
N ALA A 190 10.59 -19.65 -2.87
CA ALA A 190 11.29 -20.35 -1.79
C ALA A 190 11.87 -19.38 -0.75
N GLU A 191 12.51 -18.29 -1.20
CA GLU A 191 12.99 -17.23 -0.29
C GLU A 191 11.84 -16.56 0.47
N THR A 192 10.71 -16.31 -0.21
CA THR A 192 9.52 -15.73 0.41
C THR A 192 8.95 -16.64 1.50
N VAL A 193 8.78 -17.93 1.22
CA VAL A 193 8.30 -18.92 2.20
C VAL A 193 9.27 -19.01 3.38
N SER A 194 10.57 -19.15 3.13
CA SER A 194 11.58 -19.22 4.18
C SER A 194 11.58 -17.98 5.07
N PHE A 195 11.41 -16.78 4.49
CA PHE A 195 11.32 -15.55 5.26
C PHE A 195 10.10 -15.55 6.19
N PHE A 196 8.91 -15.92 5.70
CA PHE A 196 7.70 -15.97 6.54
C PHE A 196 7.77 -17.05 7.63
N GLU A 197 8.45 -18.16 7.37
CA GLU A 197 8.71 -19.17 8.40
C GLU A 197 9.60 -18.62 9.53
N THR A 198 10.68 -17.91 9.19
CA THR A 198 11.51 -17.21 10.17
C THR A 198 10.73 -16.13 10.92
N LEU A 199 9.97 -15.30 10.20
CA LEU A 199 9.17 -14.23 10.80
C LEU A 199 8.18 -14.78 11.84
N ARG A 200 7.55 -15.93 11.56
CA ARG A 200 6.65 -16.63 12.50
C ARG A 200 7.40 -17.22 13.71
N GLN A 201 8.63 -17.69 13.52
CA GLN A 201 9.45 -18.22 14.62
C GLN A 201 9.88 -17.13 15.60
N ASP A 202 10.06 -15.89 15.14
CA ASP A 202 10.37 -14.75 16.02
C ASP A 202 9.25 -14.46 17.03
N HIS A 203 7.99 -14.76 16.69
CA HIS A 203 6.80 -14.55 17.53
C HIS A 203 5.89 -15.80 17.51
N PRO A 204 6.29 -16.88 18.21
CA PRO A 204 5.55 -18.13 18.15
C PRO A 204 4.16 -17.99 18.78
N ASN A 205 3.14 -18.54 18.11
CA ASN A 205 1.73 -18.50 18.49
C ASN A 205 1.06 -17.12 18.41
N ASP A 206 1.68 -16.13 17.76
CA ASP A 206 1.00 -14.88 17.46
C ASP A 206 -0.09 -15.13 16.40
N PRO A 207 -1.36 -14.80 16.68
CA PRO A 207 -2.47 -15.05 15.76
C PRO A 207 -2.61 -13.96 14.67
N ARG A 208 -1.80 -12.90 14.71
CA ARG A 208 -1.85 -11.75 13.79
C ARG A 208 -1.11 -12.03 12.48
#